data_AF-A0A1J7ISM2-F1
#
_entry.id   AF-A0A1J7ISM2-F1
#
_cell.length_a   1.000
_cell.length_b   1.000
_cell.length_c   1.000
_cell.angle_alpha   90.00
_cell.angle_beta   90.00
_cell.angle_gamma   90.00
#
_symmetry.space_group_name_H-M   'P 1'
#
loop_
_entity.id
_entity.type
_entity.pdbx_description
1 polymer ?
#
loop_
_entity_poly.entity_id
_entity_poly.type
_entity_poly.pdbx_seq_one_letter_code
_entity_poly.pdbx_strand_id
1 'polypeptide(L)'
;MASHGFPPMMAGQFDWETLRAKLNETTSSGADDVALCSRMGINPNAIQLAQVLCNAYAIPQKGKDSIRKAVEDQSIAHSTFHTPDDAKEDVSKLIKILASSEAGLCLLAVCSVLGNYYTDSSIPMIFSELAAESAVPQDLAPSITEWATLEPFYSGLRGPPDFSELVDKYTKLGVETTASDVERPLAHDGPFGVVSFLYCISIIEKGSGLVGEPKAHRSGIVSLAGKDAGWGAAVAEWLFDLKIRLRMGPPSRVPADTVASENLLYSNCAEGEKAQLTMCFAPPGVPVDGVAFVETPLEVKGRV
;
A
#
# COMPACT_ATOMS: atom_id res chain seq x y z
N MET A 1 -15.78 -5.12 -15.71
CA MET A 1 -16.16 -3.70 -15.75
C MET A 1 -15.32 -3.01 -14.69
N ALA A 2 -14.59 -1.95 -15.02
CA ALA A 2 -13.86 -1.18 -14.01
C ALA A 2 -14.86 -0.53 -13.04
N SER A 3 -14.50 -0.51 -11.76
CA SER A 3 -15.30 -0.01 -10.63
C SER A 3 -15.70 1.47 -10.78
N HIS A 4 -14.94 2.26 -11.55
CA HIS A 4 -15.07 3.73 -11.56
C HIS A 4 -15.24 4.37 -12.96
N GLY A 5 -15.54 3.59 -14.01
CA GLY A 5 -15.82 4.14 -15.36
C GLY A 5 -14.59 4.55 -16.17
N PHE A 6 -13.38 4.29 -15.66
CA PHE A 6 -12.10 4.44 -16.36
C PHE A 6 -11.50 3.06 -16.67
N PRO A 7 -10.63 2.89 -17.68
CA PRO A 7 -9.90 1.64 -17.86
C PRO A 7 -9.03 1.34 -16.63
N PRO A 8 -8.88 0.07 -16.22
CA PRO A 8 -8.06 -0.31 -15.07
C PRO A 8 -6.62 0.18 -15.20
N MET A 9 -6.08 0.82 -14.15
CA MET A 9 -4.82 1.56 -14.23
C MET A 9 -3.57 0.67 -14.38
N MET A 10 -3.67 -0.60 -13.98
CA MET A 10 -2.60 -1.60 -14.02
C MET A 10 -2.85 -2.67 -15.11
N ALA A 11 -3.83 -2.46 -15.98
CA ALA A 11 -4.11 -3.38 -17.10
C ALA A 11 -2.88 -3.55 -18.00
N GLY A 12 -2.65 -4.78 -18.47
CA GLY A 12 -1.55 -5.10 -19.38
C GLY A 12 -0.17 -5.25 -18.73
N GLN A 13 -0.06 -5.12 -17.40
CA GLN A 13 1.20 -5.39 -16.68
C GLN A 13 1.42 -6.87 -16.36
N PHE A 14 0.41 -7.71 -16.57
CA PHE A 14 0.38 -9.07 -16.09
C PHE A 14 0.13 -10.06 -17.22
N ASP A 15 0.86 -11.17 -17.18
CA ASP A 15 0.59 -12.35 -17.99
C ASP A 15 -0.25 -13.34 -17.17
N TRP A 16 -1.56 -13.25 -17.35
CA TRP A 16 -2.53 -14.09 -16.64
C TRP A 16 -2.48 -15.55 -17.07
N GLU A 17 -2.03 -15.86 -18.29
CA GLU A 17 -1.88 -17.23 -18.75
C GLU A 17 -0.72 -17.92 -18.02
N THR A 18 0.39 -17.22 -17.84
CA THR A 18 1.52 -17.72 -17.03
C THR A 18 1.11 -17.95 -15.58
N LEU A 19 0.29 -17.06 -14.99
CA LEU A 19 -0.23 -17.27 -13.64
C LEU A 19 -1.16 -18.49 -13.58
N ARG A 20 -2.07 -18.65 -14.55
CA ARG A 20 -2.96 -19.80 -14.63
C ARG A 20 -2.19 -21.12 -14.72
N ALA A 21 -1.13 -21.16 -15.54
CA ALA A 21 -0.24 -22.32 -15.62
C ALA A 21 0.41 -22.64 -14.26
N LYS A 22 0.94 -21.63 -13.56
CA LYS A 22 1.55 -21.80 -12.22
C LYS A 22 0.57 -22.28 -11.16
N LEU A 23 -0.65 -21.75 -11.15
CA LEU A 23 -1.70 -22.19 -10.22
C LEU A 23 -2.03 -23.68 -10.44
N ASN A 24 -2.08 -24.13 -11.70
CA ASN A 24 -2.32 -25.52 -12.06
C ASN A 24 -1.11 -26.45 -11.78
N GLU A 25 0.12 -25.92 -11.76
CA GLU A 25 1.33 -26.68 -11.39
C GLU A 25 1.51 -26.80 -9.87
N THR A 26 1.03 -25.81 -9.11
CA THR A 26 1.15 -25.77 -7.64
C THR A 26 0.39 -26.92 -6.99
N THR A 27 -0.68 -27.43 -7.61
CA THR A 27 -1.36 -28.67 -7.22
C THR A 27 -0.50 -29.93 -7.29
N SER A 28 0.70 -29.87 -7.91
CA SER A 28 1.60 -31.02 -8.11
C SER A 28 2.96 -30.95 -7.41
N SER A 29 3.45 -29.78 -6.96
CA SER A 29 4.83 -29.63 -6.43
C SER A 29 4.96 -28.94 -5.06
N GLY A 30 3.89 -28.39 -4.48
CA GLY A 30 3.94 -27.54 -3.27
C GLY A 30 3.10 -28.06 -2.09
N ALA A 31 3.08 -29.37 -1.86
CA ALA A 31 2.15 -30.00 -0.91
C ALA A 31 2.24 -29.42 0.52
N ASP A 32 3.45 -29.03 0.96
CA ASP A 32 3.69 -28.50 2.30
C ASP A 32 3.15 -27.07 2.48
N ASP A 33 3.31 -26.20 1.47
CA ASP A 33 2.80 -24.82 1.49
C ASP A 33 1.26 -24.80 1.42
N VAL A 34 0.68 -25.67 0.59
CA VAL A 34 -0.78 -25.85 0.48
C VAL A 34 -1.35 -26.43 1.78
N ALA A 35 -0.66 -27.39 2.41
CA ALA A 35 -1.06 -27.94 3.70
C ALA A 35 -0.99 -26.88 4.81
N LEU A 36 0.04 -26.02 4.79
CA LEU A 36 0.16 -24.88 5.71
C LEU A 36 -1.01 -23.90 5.54
N CYS A 37 -1.29 -23.47 4.31
CA CYS A 37 -2.42 -22.58 4.03
C CYS A 37 -3.75 -23.21 4.47
N SER A 38 -3.95 -24.51 4.20
CA SER A 38 -5.16 -25.23 4.58
C SER A 38 -5.38 -25.30 6.09
N ARG A 39 -4.33 -25.51 6.90
CA ARG A 39 -4.42 -25.48 8.37
C ARG A 39 -4.82 -24.11 8.89
N MET A 40 -4.41 -23.05 8.20
CA MET A 40 -4.75 -21.68 8.54
C MET A 40 -6.10 -21.22 7.97
N GLY A 41 -6.77 -22.07 7.17
CA GLY A 41 -7.99 -21.68 6.45
C GLY A 41 -7.76 -20.66 5.35
N ILE A 42 -6.51 -20.47 4.90
CA ILE A 42 -6.14 -19.53 3.84
C ILE A 42 -6.29 -20.20 2.48
N ASN A 43 -6.92 -19.50 1.53
CA ASN A 43 -6.90 -19.89 0.12
C ASN A 43 -5.48 -19.67 -0.49
N PRO A 44 -4.75 -20.73 -0.87
CA PRO A 44 -3.39 -20.59 -1.42
C PRO A 44 -3.36 -19.83 -2.75
N ASN A 45 -4.43 -19.92 -3.55
CA ASN A 45 -4.52 -19.19 -4.82
C ASN A 45 -4.64 -17.69 -4.59
N ALA A 46 -5.33 -17.28 -3.52
CA ALA A 46 -5.42 -15.87 -3.13
C ALA A 46 -4.06 -15.33 -2.70
N ILE A 47 -3.25 -16.09 -1.93
CA ILE A 47 -1.87 -15.71 -1.61
C ILE A 47 -1.03 -15.56 -2.89
N GLN A 48 -1.05 -16.56 -3.78
CA GLN A 48 -0.21 -16.52 -4.98
C GLN A 48 -0.59 -15.35 -5.89
N LEU A 49 -1.88 -15.07 -6.05
CA LEU A 49 -2.33 -13.89 -6.77
C LEU A 49 -1.90 -12.59 -6.07
N ALA A 50 -2.04 -12.50 -4.74
CA ALA A 50 -1.59 -11.33 -3.98
C ALA A 50 -0.09 -11.07 -4.15
N GLN A 51 0.75 -12.11 -4.15
CA GLN A 51 2.19 -11.97 -4.43
C GLN A 51 2.44 -11.37 -5.81
N VAL A 52 1.73 -11.83 -6.85
CA VAL A 52 1.85 -11.29 -8.20
C VAL A 52 1.42 -9.83 -8.27
N LEU A 53 0.25 -9.52 -7.70
CA LEU A 53 -0.30 -8.17 -7.70
C LEU A 53 0.59 -7.18 -6.94
N CYS A 54 1.01 -7.52 -5.71
CA CYS A 54 1.88 -6.66 -4.91
C CYS A 54 3.27 -6.47 -5.52
N ASN A 55 3.78 -7.47 -6.26
CA ASN A 55 5.07 -7.35 -6.95
C ASN A 55 5.05 -6.29 -8.07
N ALA A 56 3.89 -5.95 -8.62
CA ALA A 56 3.76 -4.92 -9.66
C ALA A 56 4.10 -3.50 -9.16
N TYR A 57 3.92 -3.24 -7.85
CA TYR A 57 4.34 -2.00 -7.21
C TYR A 57 5.87 -1.80 -7.17
N ALA A 58 6.68 -2.77 -7.61
CA ALA A 58 8.13 -2.66 -7.74
C ALA A 58 8.83 -1.92 -6.58
N ILE A 59 8.50 -2.36 -5.37
CA ILE A 59 9.09 -1.84 -4.14
C ILE A 59 10.63 -1.92 -4.25
N PRO A 60 11.36 -0.85 -3.94
CA PRO A 60 12.83 -0.82 -3.98
C PRO A 60 13.48 -1.90 -3.11
N GLN A 61 14.71 -2.25 -3.47
CA GLN A 61 15.49 -3.22 -2.70
C GLN A 61 15.63 -2.80 -1.23
N LYS A 62 15.84 -1.50 -0.97
CA LYS A 62 15.91 -0.96 0.39
C LYS A 62 14.65 -1.27 1.21
N GLY A 63 13.46 -1.05 0.64
CA GLY A 63 12.19 -1.36 1.29
C GLY A 63 12.05 -2.86 1.56
N LYS A 64 12.43 -3.71 0.59
CA LYS A 64 12.43 -5.17 0.75
C LYS A 64 13.41 -5.65 1.82
N ASP A 65 14.59 -5.05 1.90
CA ASP A 65 15.61 -5.37 2.89
C ASP A 65 15.14 -4.98 4.31
N SER A 66 14.46 -3.83 4.46
CA SER A 66 13.82 -3.44 5.72
C SER A 66 12.78 -4.46 6.18
N ILE A 67 11.97 -4.98 5.25
CA ILE A 67 10.99 -6.03 5.55
C ILE A 67 11.67 -7.35 5.90
N ARG A 68 12.70 -7.76 5.16
CA ARG A 68 13.48 -8.97 5.45
C ARG A 68 14.08 -8.90 6.85
N LYS A 69 14.72 -7.79 7.18
CA LYS A 69 15.26 -7.54 8.52
C LYS A 69 14.17 -7.61 9.59
N ALA A 70 13.00 -7.00 9.34
CA ALA A 70 11.89 -7.04 10.29
C ALA A 70 11.30 -8.46 10.49
N VAL A 71 11.37 -9.32 9.46
CA VAL A 71 11.03 -10.74 9.58
C VAL A 71 12.06 -11.49 10.42
N GLU A 72 13.36 -11.24 10.19
CA GLU A 72 14.47 -11.83 10.96
C GLU A 72 14.41 -11.44 12.45
N ASP A 73 14.16 -10.16 12.72
CA ASP A 73 14.04 -9.59 14.06
C ASP A 73 12.67 -9.86 14.71
N GLN A 74 11.74 -10.53 14.00
CA GLN A 74 10.36 -10.80 14.42
C GLN A 74 9.54 -9.54 14.79
N SER A 75 9.95 -8.37 14.30
CA SER A 75 9.33 -7.07 14.61
C SER A 75 8.13 -6.74 13.72
N ILE A 76 7.97 -7.46 12.61
CA ILE A 76 6.83 -7.31 11.69
C ILE A 76 5.58 -8.09 12.16
N ALA A 77 5.78 -9.08 13.03
CA ALA A 77 4.74 -9.99 13.49
C ALA A 77 4.41 -9.69 14.95
N HIS A 78 3.34 -8.94 15.17
CA HIS A 78 2.79 -8.74 16.52
C HIS A 78 1.27 -8.84 16.48
N SER A 79 0.74 -10.00 16.86
CA SER A 79 -0.60 -10.09 17.41
C SER A 79 -0.54 -10.49 18.89
N THR A 80 -1.01 -9.56 19.71
CA THR A 80 -1.30 -9.67 21.14
C THR A 80 -2.69 -10.24 21.43
N PHE A 81 -3.38 -10.83 20.45
CA PHE A 81 -4.73 -11.37 20.66
C PHE A 81 -4.78 -12.89 20.52
N HIS A 82 -5.20 -13.56 21.61
CA HIS A 82 -5.78 -14.90 21.80
C HIS A 82 -5.76 -15.92 20.64
N THR A 83 -4.69 -15.97 19.85
CA THR A 83 -4.45 -17.01 18.86
C THR A 83 -3.79 -18.19 19.57
N PRO A 84 -4.27 -19.44 19.36
CA PRO A 84 -3.56 -20.62 19.82
C PRO A 84 -2.12 -20.60 19.34
N ASP A 85 -1.18 -21.12 20.16
CA ASP A 85 0.25 -21.05 19.84
C ASP A 85 0.59 -21.76 18.52
N ASP A 86 -0.14 -22.83 18.17
CA ASP A 86 -0.01 -23.54 16.90
C ASP A 86 -0.31 -22.63 15.68
N ALA A 87 -1.31 -21.73 15.80
CA ALA A 87 -1.65 -20.80 14.74
C ALA A 87 -0.56 -19.73 14.55
N LYS A 88 0.08 -19.28 15.63
CA LYS A 88 1.19 -18.32 15.57
C LYS A 88 2.42 -18.94 14.89
N GLU A 89 2.70 -20.21 15.16
CA GLU A 89 3.81 -20.92 14.52
C GLU A 89 3.57 -21.06 13.02
N ASP A 90 2.35 -21.43 12.60
CA ASP A 90 1.99 -21.56 11.19
C ASP A 90 2.05 -20.20 10.46
N VAL A 91 1.55 -19.11 11.06
CA VAL A 91 1.73 -17.73 10.52
C VAL A 91 3.21 -17.39 10.38
N SER A 92 4.04 -17.67 11.40
CA SER A 92 5.48 -17.39 11.36
C SER A 92 6.18 -18.16 10.25
N LYS A 93 5.83 -19.44 10.05
CA LYS A 93 6.34 -20.26 8.95
C LYS A 93 5.95 -19.67 7.59
N LEU A 94 4.69 -19.28 7.43
CA LEU A 94 4.21 -18.67 6.17
C LEU A 94 4.95 -17.36 5.86
N ILE A 95 5.15 -16.49 6.86
CA ILE A 95 5.92 -15.26 6.71
C ILE A 95 7.34 -15.55 6.24
N LYS A 96 8.02 -16.54 6.83
CA LYS A 96 9.38 -16.94 6.43
C LYS A 96 9.42 -17.49 5.00
N ILE A 97 8.44 -18.30 4.62
CA ILE A 97 8.31 -18.82 3.24
C ILE A 97 8.15 -17.66 2.27
N LEU A 98 7.26 -16.72 2.55
CA LEU A 98 7.05 -15.55 1.69
C LEU A 98 8.31 -14.67 1.59
N ALA A 99 8.99 -14.44 2.72
CA ALA A 99 10.22 -13.64 2.78
C ALA A 99 11.39 -14.24 1.98
N SER A 100 11.32 -15.52 1.60
CA SER A 100 12.34 -16.18 0.76
C SER A 100 12.29 -15.76 -0.71
N SER A 101 11.24 -15.05 -1.14
CA SER A 101 11.02 -14.64 -2.53
C SER A 101 10.79 -13.13 -2.64
N GLU A 102 11.18 -12.54 -3.77
CA GLU A 102 10.96 -11.12 -4.04
C GLU A 102 9.48 -10.75 -4.06
N ALA A 103 8.63 -11.58 -4.68
CA ALA A 103 7.18 -11.35 -4.74
C ALA A 103 6.51 -11.50 -3.36
N GLY A 104 6.98 -12.45 -2.55
CA GLY A 104 6.51 -12.58 -1.17
C GLY A 104 6.97 -11.44 -0.26
N LEU A 105 8.18 -10.90 -0.45
CA LEU A 105 8.62 -9.68 0.24
C LEU A 105 7.76 -8.47 -0.14
N CYS A 106 7.36 -8.34 -1.41
CA CYS A 106 6.42 -7.30 -1.83
C CYS A 106 5.04 -7.45 -1.18
N LEU A 107 4.51 -8.68 -1.10
CA LEU A 107 3.26 -8.94 -0.38
C LEU A 107 3.37 -8.58 1.11
N LEU A 108 4.43 -9.05 1.78
CA LEU A 108 4.68 -8.74 3.18
C LEU A 108 4.79 -7.23 3.42
N ALA A 109 5.48 -6.51 2.54
CA ALA A 109 5.58 -5.07 2.60
C ALA A 109 4.22 -4.38 2.55
N VAL A 110 3.40 -4.70 1.53
CA VAL A 110 2.07 -4.12 1.36
C VAL A 110 1.17 -4.46 2.54
N CYS A 111 1.10 -5.73 2.95
CA CYS A 111 0.30 -6.14 4.09
C CYS A 111 0.76 -5.45 5.39
N SER A 112 2.05 -5.22 5.58
CA SER A 112 2.56 -4.59 6.80
C SER A 112 2.21 -3.11 6.88
N VAL A 113 2.31 -2.37 5.76
CA VAL A 113 1.92 -0.95 5.74
C VAL A 113 0.40 -0.78 5.84
N LEU A 114 -0.39 -1.69 5.24
CA LEU A 114 -1.84 -1.68 5.36
C LEU A 114 -2.29 -2.06 6.77
N GLY A 115 -1.79 -3.18 7.30
CA GLY A 115 -2.12 -3.70 8.63
C GLY A 115 -1.72 -2.78 9.79
N ASN A 116 -0.77 -1.86 9.57
CA ASN A 116 -0.42 -0.82 10.54
C ASN A 116 -1.51 0.27 10.70
N TYR A 117 -2.31 0.51 9.67
CA TYR A 117 -3.14 1.71 9.59
C TYR A 117 -4.63 1.41 9.36
N TYR A 118 -4.94 0.53 8.41
CA TYR A 118 -6.31 0.12 8.08
C TYR A 118 -6.78 -1.02 8.97
N THR A 119 -8.10 -1.13 9.17
CA THR A 119 -8.70 -2.26 9.88
C THR A 119 -8.59 -3.56 9.09
N ASP A 120 -8.70 -4.68 9.79
CA ASP A 120 -8.62 -6.02 9.18
C ASP A 120 -9.79 -6.28 8.22
N SER A 121 -10.93 -5.60 8.40
CA SER A 121 -12.08 -5.59 7.48
C SER A 121 -11.84 -4.79 6.20
N SER A 122 -10.93 -3.82 6.23
CA SER A 122 -10.61 -2.93 5.09
C SER A 122 -9.64 -3.57 4.09
N ILE A 123 -8.74 -4.42 4.57
CA ILE A 123 -7.68 -5.03 3.74
C ILE A 123 -8.24 -5.91 2.59
N PRO A 124 -9.26 -6.77 2.79
CA PRO A 124 -9.87 -7.53 1.70
C PRO A 124 -10.48 -6.66 0.61
N MET A 125 -11.04 -5.49 0.97
CA MET A 125 -11.58 -4.54 0.00
C MET A 125 -10.47 -3.93 -0.86
N ILE A 126 -9.33 -3.59 -0.25
CA ILE A 126 -8.13 -3.10 -0.97
C ILE A 126 -7.61 -4.16 -1.94
N PHE A 127 -7.51 -5.42 -1.53
CA PHE A 127 -7.08 -6.51 -2.43
C PHE A 127 -8.07 -6.76 -3.57
N SER A 128 -9.37 -6.70 -3.29
CA SER A 128 -10.40 -6.81 -4.33
C SER A 128 -10.28 -5.69 -5.36
N GLU A 129 -10.03 -4.46 -4.90
CA GLU A 129 -9.83 -3.32 -5.78
C GLU A 129 -8.53 -3.44 -6.58
N LEU A 130 -7.44 -3.90 -5.95
CA LEU A 130 -6.16 -4.17 -6.64
C LEU A 130 -6.33 -5.20 -7.77
N ALA A 131 -7.12 -6.25 -7.55
CA ALA A 131 -7.44 -7.23 -8.57
C ALA A 131 -8.25 -6.61 -9.72
N ALA A 132 -9.23 -5.75 -9.40
CA ALA A 132 -10.03 -5.04 -10.40
C ALA A 132 -9.16 -4.09 -11.25
N GLU A 133 -8.29 -3.30 -10.60
CA GLU A 133 -7.40 -2.33 -11.25
C GLU A 133 -6.27 -2.97 -12.06
N SER A 134 -5.94 -4.22 -11.74
CA SER A 134 -5.04 -5.06 -12.53
C SER A 134 -5.73 -5.73 -13.73
N ALA A 135 -7.05 -5.66 -13.82
CA ALA A 135 -7.84 -6.41 -14.80
C ALA A 135 -7.62 -7.93 -14.70
N VAL A 136 -7.61 -8.46 -13.46
CA VAL A 136 -7.56 -9.91 -13.21
C VAL A 136 -8.78 -10.57 -13.88
N PRO A 137 -8.60 -11.66 -14.66
CA PRO A 137 -9.71 -12.41 -15.25
C PRO A 137 -10.69 -12.92 -14.18
N GLN A 138 -11.99 -12.92 -14.49
CA GLN A 138 -13.03 -13.28 -13.52
C GLN A 138 -12.89 -14.70 -12.95
N ASP A 139 -12.32 -15.62 -13.73
CA ASP A 139 -12.04 -17.00 -13.30
C ASP A 139 -10.86 -17.10 -12.31
N LEU A 140 -10.00 -16.09 -12.26
CA LEU A 140 -8.85 -16.01 -11.36
C LEU A 140 -9.06 -15.05 -10.19
N ALA A 141 -10.02 -14.13 -10.30
CA ALA A 141 -10.28 -13.10 -9.30
C ALA A 141 -10.99 -13.69 -8.07
N PRO A 142 -10.36 -13.70 -6.88
CA PRO A 142 -11.01 -14.12 -5.66
C PRO A 142 -12.12 -13.14 -5.29
N SER A 143 -13.19 -13.69 -4.74
CA SER A 143 -14.24 -12.93 -4.08
C SER A 143 -13.70 -12.21 -2.84
N ILE A 144 -14.40 -11.19 -2.36
CA ILE A 144 -14.06 -10.49 -1.10
C ILE A 144 -13.96 -11.47 0.08
N THR A 145 -14.82 -12.49 0.13
CA THR A 145 -14.78 -13.53 1.17
C THR A 145 -13.51 -14.38 1.06
N GLU A 146 -13.06 -14.69 -0.15
CA GLU A 146 -11.79 -15.40 -0.35
C GLU A 146 -10.59 -14.53 0.01
N TRP A 147 -10.62 -13.22 -0.29
CA TRP A 147 -9.61 -12.28 0.20
C TRP A 147 -9.59 -12.18 1.73
N ALA A 148 -10.75 -12.24 2.38
CA ALA A 148 -10.85 -12.26 3.84
C ALA A 148 -10.24 -13.52 4.46
N THR A 149 -10.08 -14.62 3.71
CA THR A 149 -9.35 -15.79 4.23
C THR A 149 -7.89 -15.49 4.53
N LEU A 150 -7.32 -14.39 4.02
CA LEU A 150 -5.96 -13.95 4.33
C LEU A 150 -5.84 -13.28 5.71
N GLU A 151 -6.94 -13.07 6.44
CA GLU A 151 -6.95 -12.40 7.73
C GLU A 151 -5.97 -12.99 8.76
N PRO A 152 -5.85 -14.32 8.93
CA PRO A 152 -4.86 -14.89 9.85
C PRO A 152 -3.43 -14.46 9.52
N PHE A 153 -3.15 -14.18 8.26
CA PHE A 153 -1.84 -13.70 7.80
C PHE A 153 -1.66 -12.19 8.08
N TYR A 154 -2.57 -11.32 7.63
CA TYR A 154 -2.35 -9.86 7.75
C TYR A 154 -2.75 -9.26 9.10
N SER A 155 -3.64 -9.88 9.89
CA SER A 155 -4.04 -9.36 11.21
C SER A 155 -2.87 -9.33 12.21
N GLY A 156 -1.91 -10.24 12.04
CA GLY A 156 -0.67 -10.28 12.82
C GLY A 156 0.45 -9.42 12.25
N LEU A 157 0.33 -8.95 11.01
CA LEU A 157 1.34 -8.11 10.37
C LEU A 157 1.15 -6.65 10.78
N ARG A 158 2.11 -6.14 11.53
CA ARG A 158 2.24 -4.71 11.80
C ARG A 158 3.50 -4.22 11.10
N GLY A 159 3.42 -3.02 10.52
CA GLY A 159 4.62 -2.33 10.09
C GLY A 159 5.66 -2.28 11.22
N PRO A 160 6.97 -2.35 10.91
CA PRO A 160 8.03 -2.27 11.92
C PRO A 160 7.89 -1.02 12.81
N PRO A 161 8.50 -0.99 14.01
CA PRO A 161 8.42 0.15 14.92
C PRO A 161 8.73 1.48 14.23
N ASP A 162 9.83 1.55 13.48
CA ASP A 162 10.24 2.75 12.74
C ASP A 162 9.16 3.25 11.75
N PHE A 163 8.47 2.34 11.07
CA PHE A 163 7.36 2.70 10.18
C PHE A 163 6.16 3.20 10.99
N SER A 164 5.81 2.50 12.07
CA SER A 164 4.68 2.86 12.93
C SER A 164 4.84 4.27 13.50
N GLU A 165 6.05 4.60 13.97
CA GLU A 165 6.42 5.91 14.48
C GLU A 165 6.32 7.00 13.41
N LEU A 166 6.72 6.72 12.17
CA LEU A 166 6.55 7.65 11.05
C LEU A 166 5.07 7.90 10.74
N VAL A 167 4.24 6.85 10.72
CA VAL A 167 2.79 7.01 10.51
C VAL A 167 2.17 7.86 11.63
N ASP A 168 2.56 7.62 12.88
CA ASP A 168 2.08 8.41 14.03
C ASP A 168 2.49 9.88 13.90
N LYS A 169 3.78 10.12 13.63
CA LYS A 169 4.35 11.45 13.46
C LYS A 169 3.61 12.22 12.37
N TYR A 170 3.46 11.63 11.19
CA TYR A 170 2.88 12.34 10.04
C TYR A 170 1.38 12.52 10.15
N THR A 171 0.64 11.54 10.70
CA THR A 171 -0.82 11.67 10.88
C THR A 171 -1.16 12.78 11.87
N LYS A 172 -0.36 12.96 12.95
CA LYS A 172 -0.56 14.04 13.93
C LYS A 172 -0.42 15.44 13.35
N LEU A 173 0.45 15.64 12.35
CA LEU A 173 0.62 16.94 11.67
C LEU A 173 -0.68 17.43 11.02
N GLY A 174 -1.53 16.52 10.54
CA GLY A 174 -2.83 16.87 9.99
C GLY A 174 -3.86 17.23 11.08
N VAL A 175 -3.85 16.51 12.21
CA VAL A 175 -4.83 16.69 13.30
C VAL A 175 -4.66 18.03 14.01
N GLU A 176 -3.43 18.40 14.38
CA GLU A 176 -3.12 19.64 15.11
C GLU A 176 -3.53 20.91 14.33
N THR A 177 -3.68 20.81 13.02
CA THR A 177 -3.92 21.95 12.12
C THR A 177 -5.40 22.13 11.74
N THR A 178 -6.28 21.16 12.03
CA THR A 178 -7.72 21.21 11.67
C THR A 178 -8.61 22.04 12.61
N ALA A 179 -8.03 22.76 13.57
CA ALA A 179 -8.78 23.48 14.61
C ALA A 179 -9.56 24.72 14.12
N SER A 180 -9.40 25.21 12.88
CA SER A 180 -10.09 26.44 12.47
C SER A 180 -10.60 26.62 11.02
N ASP A 181 -10.07 25.96 9.96
CA ASP A 181 -10.22 26.55 8.61
C ASP A 181 -10.69 25.64 7.44
N VAL A 182 -11.19 24.41 7.67
CA VAL A 182 -11.63 23.55 6.56
C VAL A 182 -13.17 23.47 6.48
N GLU A 183 -13.77 24.04 5.43
CA GLU A 183 -15.22 24.03 5.17
C GLU A 183 -15.81 22.62 4.99
N ARG A 184 -14.98 21.61 4.71
CA ARG A 184 -15.37 20.19 4.58
C ARG A 184 -14.52 19.29 5.46
N PRO A 185 -15.14 18.35 6.20
CA PRO A 185 -14.38 17.39 6.99
C PRO A 185 -13.50 16.51 6.09
N LEU A 186 -12.25 16.30 6.49
CA LEU A 186 -11.37 15.32 5.87
C LEU A 186 -11.92 13.90 6.11
N ALA A 187 -11.91 13.06 5.08
CA ALA A 187 -12.26 11.64 5.18
C ALA A 187 -11.04 10.76 4.83
N HIS A 188 -11.12 9.47 5.18
CA HIS A 188 -10.17 8.45 4.73
C HIS A 188 -10.48 8.09 3.27
N ASP A 189 -9.47 7.63 2.55
CA ASP A 189 -9.62 7.17 1.17
C ASP A 189 -10.38 5.85 1.12
N GLY A 190 -11.04 5.58 -0.02
CA GLY A 190 -11.59 4.27 -0.32
C GLY A 190 -10.52 3.30 -0.82
N PRO A 191 -10.90 2.04 -1.10
CA PRO A 191 -9.99 1.04 -1.67
C PRO A 191 -9.23 1.52 -2.92
N PHE A 192 -9.92 2.23 -3.82
CA PHE A 192 -9.33 2.70 -5.06
C PHE A 192 -8.33 3.83 -4.83
N GLY A 193 -8.60 4.75 -3.90
CA GLY A 193 -7.62 5.76 -3.47
C GLY A 193 -6.31 5.14 -2.97
N VAL A 194 -6.40 4.09 -2.15
CA VAL A 194 -5.23 3.37 -1.61
C VAL A 194 -4.43 2.67 -2.73
N VAL A 195 -5.10 1.93 -3.61
CA VAL A 195 -4.46 1.22 -4.74
C VAL A 195 -3.83 2.23 -5.71
N SER A 196 -4.56 3.28 -6.06
CA SER A 196 -4.09 4.37 -6.92
C SER A 196 -2.84 5.03 -6.34
N PHE A 197 -2.83 5.29 -5.04
CA PHE A 197 -1.69 5.90 -4.36
C PHE A 197 -0.46 5.00 -4.44
N LEU A 198 -0.56 3.74 -4.03
CA LEU A 198 0.54 2.77 -4.06
C LEU A 198 1.09 2.57 -5.48
N TYR A 199 0.19 2.52 -6.47
CA TYR A 199 0.59 2.45 -7.87
C TYR A 199 1.29 3.72 -8.34
N CYS A 200 0.77 4.91 -8.03
CA CYS A 200 1.39 6.17 -8.42
C CYS A 200 2.82 6.30 -7.86
N ILE A 201 3.04 6.01 -6.57
CA ILE A 201 4.38 6.08 -5.97
C ILE A 201 5.34 5.03 -6.56
N SER A 202 4.84 3.85 -6.95
CA SER A 202 5.66 2.86 -7.64
C SER A 202 6.18 3.33 -8.99
N ILE A 203 5.38 4.13 -9.71
CA ILE A 203 5.77 4.69 -11.02
C ILE A 203 6.83 5.78 -10.84
N ILE A 204 6.72 6.60 -9.79
CA ILE A 204 7.74 7.61 -9.46
C ILE A 204 9.10 6.94 -9.29
N GLU A 205 9.12 5.84 -8.56
CA GLU A 205 10.35 5.13 -8.22
C GLU A 205 10.99 4.37 -9.39
N LYS A 206 10.18 3.75 -10.26
CA LYS A 206 10.69 3.09 -11.47
C LYS A 206 11.49 4.03 -12.36
N GLY A 207 11.20 5.34 -12.33
CA GLY A 207 11.57 6.27 -13.40
C GLY A 207 10.90 5.84 -14.72
N SER A 208 10.69 6.73 -15.67
CA SER A 208 10.17 6.27 -16.97
C SER A 208 11.21 5.35 -17.63
N GLY A 209 10.94 4.05 -17.66
CA GLY A 209 11.68 3.05 -18.41
C GLY A 209 11.55 3.23 -19.92
N LEU A 210 11.90 4.41 -20.44
CA LEU A 210 12.37 4.54 -21.81
C LEU A 210 13.88 4.30 -21.76
N VAL A 211 14.29 3.17 -22.34
CA VAL A 211 15.67 2.72 -22.46
C VAL A 211 16.53 3.87 -23.00
N GLY A 212 17.44 4.38 -22.17
CA GLY A 212 18.49 5.31 -22.60
C GLY A 212 18.49 6.71 -21.97
N GLU A 213 17.48 7.09 -21.17
CA GLU A 213 17.53 8.37 -20.44
C GLU A 213 18.01 8.19 -18.99
N PRO A 214 18.97 9.01 -18.49
CA PRO A 214 19.35 9.01 -17.09
C PRO A 214 18.12 9.32 -16.23
N LYS A 215 17.95 8.63 -15.09
CA LYS A 215 16.82 8.76 -14.13
C LYS A 215 16.34 10.22 -14.02
N ALA A 216 15.44 10.64 -14.89
CA ALA A 216 14.77 11.91 -14.79
C ALA A 216 13.84 11.75 -13.61
N HIS A 217 14.29 12.21 -12.43
CA HIS A 217 13.53 12.13 -11.20
C HIS A 217 12.23 12.88 -11.44
N ARG A 218 11.14 12.14 -11.69
CA ARG A 218 9.82 12.73 -11.82
C ARG A 218 9.52 13.38 -10.48
N SER A 219 9.59 14.71 -10.48
CA SER A 219 9.19 15.56 -9.38
C SER A 219 7.75 15.97 -9.64
N GLY A 220 6.89 15.87 -8.62
CA GLY A 220 5.62 16.60 -8.65
C GLY A 220 4.35 15.77 -8.82
N ILE A 221 4.29 14.52 -8.35
CA ILE A 221 2.96 13.94 -8.07
C ILE A 221 2.43 14.59 -6.79
N VAL A 222 1.24 15.18 -6.88
CA VAL A 222 0.48 15.63 -5.73
C VAL A 222 -0.56 14.56 -5.42
N SER A 223 -0.44 13.92 -4.26
CA SER A 223 -1.47 13.00 -3.77
C SER A 223 -2.39 13.71 -2.78
N LEU A 224 -3.68 13.72 -3.09
CA LEU A 224 -4.75 14.21 -2.22
C LEU A 224 -5.25 13.02 -1.41
N ALA A 225 -4.84 12.93 -0.16
CA ALA A 225 -5.03 11.73 0.63
C ALA A 225 -5.86 11.99 1.90
N GLY A 226 -6.67 13.06 1.96
CA GLY A 226 -7.59 13.25 3.08
C GLY A 226 -6.91 13.15 4.46
N LYS A 227 -7.41 12.25 5.30
CA LYS A 227 -6.80 11.86 6.59
C LYS A 227 -5.62 10.89 6.45
N ASP A 228 -5.53 10.20 5.33
CA ASP A 228 -4.52 9.18 5.00
C ASP A 228 -3.19 9.79 4.52
N ALA A 229 -3.12 11.11 4.32
CA ALA A 229 -1.90 11.77 3.84
C ALA A 229 -0.68 11.52 4.74
N GLY A 230 -0.90 11.39 6.05
CA GLY A 230 0.17 11.00 6.98
C GLY A 230 0.65 9.56 6.79
N TRP A 231 -0.27 8.62 6.57
CA TRP A 231 0.05 7.23 6.28
C TRP A 231 0.78 7.10 4.93
N GLY A 232 0.22 7.67 3.85
CA GLY A 232 0.85 7.59 2.54
C GLY A 232 2.24 8.23 2.52
N ALA A 233 2.45 9.30 3.29
CA ALA A 233 3.76 9.91 3.45
C ALA A 233 4.78 8.95 4.05
N ALA A 234 4.38 8.27 5.13
CA ALA A 234 5.22 7.27 5.76
C ALA A 234 5.53 6.12 4.79
N VAL A 235 4.56 5.66 3.99
CA VAL A 235 4.78 4.63 2.97
C VAL A 235 5.78 5.09 1.92
N ALA A 236 5.59 6.29 1.37
CA ALA A 236 6.45 6.84 0.34
C ALA A 236 7.91 7.00 0.82
N GLU A 237 8.11 7.50 2.03
CA GLU A 237 9.45 7.69 2.60
C GLU A 237 10.08 6.36 3.06
N TRP A 238 9.36 5.55 3.83
CA TRP A 238 9.94 4.37 4.46
C TRP A 238 10.06 3.19 3.49
N LEU A 239 9.00 2.91 2.72
CA LEU A 239 8.94 1.74 1.85
C LEU A 239 9.54 2.00 0.46
N PHE A 240 9.31 3.20 -0.08
CA PHE A 240 9.77 3.56 -1.43
C PHE A 240 11.00 4.48 -1.46
N ASP A 241 11.54 4.86 -0.29
CA ASP A 241 12.71 5.75 -0.17
C ASP A 241 12.57 7.09 -0.91
N LEU A 242 11.35 7.60 -1.03
CA LEU A 242 11.08 8.82 -1.77
C LEU A 242 11.41 10.07 -0.95
N LYS A 243 11.83 11.11 -1.69
CA LYS A 243 11.90 12.48 -1.19
C LYS A 243 10.50 13.08 -1.16
N ILE A 244 9.97 13.32 0.03
CA ILE A 244 8.59 13.76 0.25
C ILE A 244 8.51 15.16 0.85
N ARG A 245 7.38 15.82 0.58
CA ARG A 245 6.91 17.01 1.30
C ARG A 245 5.47 16.83 1.73
N LEU A 246 5.13 17.21 2.95
CA LEU A 246 3.77 17.21 3.48
C LEU A 246 3.32 18.65 3.66
N ARG A 247 2.12 18.95 3.19
CA ARG A 247 1.55 20.30 3.23
C ARG A 247 0.09 20.29 3.69
N MET A 248 -0.37 21.42 4.21
CA MET A 248 -1.80 21.70 4.41
C MET A 248 -2.43 22.35 3.18
N GLY A 249 -3.72 22.08 3.00
CA GLY A 249 -4.54 22.73 1.99
C GLY A 249 -4.43 22.10 0.60
N PRO A 250 -5.35 22.46 -0.31
CA PRO A 250 -5.30 21.96 -1.68
C PRO A 250 -4.00 22.41 -2.35
N PRO A 251 -3.50 21.65 -3.35
CA PRO A 251 -2.38 22.11 -4.16
C PRO A 251 -2.74 23.46 -4.77
N SER A 252 -2.00 24.50 -4.41
CA SER A 252 -2.06 25.76 -5.14
C SER A 252 -1.66 25.50 -6.60
N ARG A 253 -2.33 26.15 -7.56
CA ARG A 253 -1.97 26.09 -9.00
C ARG A 253 -0.55 26.62 -9.29
N VAL A 254 0.13 27.13 -8.27
CA VAL A 254 1.52 27.58 -8.32
C VAL A 254 2.44 26.35 -8.39
N PRO A 255 3.41 26.31 -9.33
CA PRO A 255 4.35 25.20 -9.44
C PRO A 255 4.98 24.84 -8.09
N ALA A 256 5.13 23.55 -7.81
CA ALA A 256 5.64 23.01 -6.53
C ALA A 256 6.99 23.62 -6.10
N ASP A 257 7.74 24.12 -7.08
CA ASP A 257 9.07 24.74 -7.03
C ASP A 257 9.03 26.21 -6.58
N THR A 258 7.88 26.88 -6.68
CA THR A 258 7.71 28.34 -6.47
C THR A 258 6.95 28.71 -5.19
N VAL A 259 6.31 27.75 -4.51
CA VAL A 259 5.62 28.02 -3.24
C VAL A 259 6.64 27.99 -2.11
N ALA A 260 7.16 29.18 -1.78
CA ALA A 260 7.86 29.43 -0.54
C ALA A 260 6.97 29.03 0.65
N SER A 261 7.45 28.12 1.50
CA SER A 261 7.17 27.89 2.94
C SER A 261 5.75 27.90 3.51
N GLU A 262 4.74 28.49 2.89
CA GLU A 262 3.39 28.57 3.41
C GLU A 262 2.77 27.16 3.42
N ASN A 263 2.31 26.74 4.60
CA ASN A 263 1.65 25.46 4.83
C ASN A 263 2.52 24.21 4.66
N LEU A 264 3.85 24.32 4.62
CA LEU A 264 4.74 23.15 4.70
C LEU A 264 4.78 22.62 6.13
N LEU A 265 4.34 21.37 6.31
CA LEU A 265 4.36 20.68 7.61
C LEU A 265 5.64 19.89 7.82
N TYR A 266 6.12 19.24 6.76
CA TYR A 266 7.30 18.36 6.84
C TYR A 266 7.98 18.20 5.47
N SER A 267 9.29 17.99 5.48
CA SER A 267 10.10 17.65 4.31
C SER A 267 11.32 16.83 4.74
N ASN A 268 11.60 15.74 4.03
CA ASN A 268 12.85 14.98 4.16
C ASN A 268 13.89 15.31 3.07
N CYS A 269 13.58 16.31 2.24
CA CYS A 269 14.48 16.82 1.20
C CYS A 269 15.60 17.65 1.83
N ALA A 270 16.84 17.48 1.36
CA ALA A 270 17.94 18.37 1.70
C ALA A 270 17.73 19.80 1.14
N GLU A 271 18.49 20.77 1.62
CA GLU A 271 18.42 22.14 1.11
C GLU A 271 18.73 22.17 -0.40
N GLY A 272 17.82 22.77 -1.19
CA GLY A 272 17.90 22.80 -2.65
C GLY A 272 17.45 21.51 -3.37
N GLU A 273 17.15 20.43 -2.64
CA GLU A 273 16.66 19.18 -3.22
C GLU A 273 15.16 19.27 -3.58
N LYS A 274 14.80 18.77 -4.77
CA LYS A 274 13.40 18.70 -5.22
C LYS A 274 12.72 17.47 -4.64
N ALA A 275 11.51 17.65 -4.13
CA ALA A 275 10.68 16.54 -3.70
C ALA A 275 10.22 15.71 -4.91
N GLN A 276 10.26 14.39 -4.76
CA GLN A 276 9.68 13.43 -5.70
C GLN A 276 8.15 13.37 -5.53
N LEU A 277 7.67 13.41 -4.28
CA LEU A 277 6.25 13.37 -3.94
C LEU A 277 5.87 14.54 -3.03
N THR A 278 4.75 15.21 -3.32
CA THR A 278 4.14 16.16 -2.40
C THR A 278 2.77 15.64 -1.99
N MET A 279 2.53 15.54 -0.69
CA MET A 279 1.26 15.08 -0.13
C MET A 279 0.56 16.21 0.59
N CYS A 280 -0.76 16.29 0.39
CA CYS A 280 -1.58 17.35 0.94
C CYS A 280 -2.67 16.77 1.85
N PHE A 281 -2.77 17.29 3.06
CA PHE A 281 -3.98 17.15 3.88
C PHE A 281 -5.06 18.07 3.30
N ALA A 282 -5.84 17.53 2.38
CA ALA A 282 -6.95 18.20 1.70
C ALA A 282 -8.14 17.24 1.58
N PRO A 283 -9.39 17.73 1.49
CA PRO A 283 -10.56 16.86 1.37
C PRO A 283 -10.37 15.82 0.25
N PRO A 284 -10.63 14.52 0.51
CA PRO A 284 -10.43 13.48 -0.48
C PRO A 284 -11.33 13.71 -1.70
N GLY A 285 -10.84 13.32 -2.87
CA GLY A 285 -11.62 13.34 -4.11
C GLY A 285 -11.95 14.73 -4.65
N VAL A 286 -11.14 15.77 -4.43
CA VAL A 286 -11.26 17.02 -5.21
C VAL A 286 -10.19 17.01 -6.29
N PRO A 287 -10.49 16.55 -7.54
CA PRO A 287 -9.58 16.81 -8.63
C PRO A 287 -9.36 18.31 -8.73
N VAL A 288 -8.13 18.73 -9.07
CA VAL A 288 -7.78 20.15 -9.22
C VAL A 288 -8.76 20.89 -10.14
N ASP A 289 -9.48 20.17 -11.03
CA ASP A 289 -10.49 20.72 -11.94
C ASP A 289 -11.72 19.78 -12.22
N GLY A 290 -12.19 18.92 -11.29
CA GLY A 290 -13.18 17.87 -11.62
C GLY A 290 -14.22 17.50 -10.54
N VAL A 291 -15.17 16.62 -10.93
CA VAL A 291 -16.22 16.06 -10.04
C VAL A 291 -15.60 15.05 -9.08
N ALA A 292 -16.04 15.07 -7.82
CA ALA A 292 -15.56 14.15 -6.81
C ALA A 292 -15.92 12.69 -7.14
N PHE A 293 -14.93 11.81 -7.06
CA PHE A 293 -15.18 10.37 -6.99
C PHE A 293 -15.80 10.07 -5.64
N VAL A 294 -16.99 9.46 -5.65
CA VAL A 294 -17.67 9.03 -4.42
C VAL A 294 -17.24 7.60 -4.14
N GLU A 295 -16.35 7.44 -3.17
CA GLU A 295 -15.94 6.15 -2.63
C GLU A 295 -16.44 6.01 -1.19
N THR A 296 -16.70 4.77 -0.76
CA THR A 296 -16.95 4.47 0.64
C THR A 296 -15.61 4.54 1.39
N PRO A 297 -15.45 5.45 2.37
CA PRO A 297 -14.20 5.57 3.12
C PRO A 297 -13.86 4.26 3.84
N LEU A 298 -12.59 3.89 3.83
CA LEU A 298 -12.09 2.76 4.61
C LEU A 298 -12.09 3.06 6.11
N GLU A 299 -12.24 2.01 6.92
CA GLU A 299 -12.05 2.11 8.36
C GLU A 299 -10.56 2.01 8.71
N VAL A 300 -10.11 2.88 9.60
CA VAL A 300 -8.75 2.87 10.13
C VAL A 300 -8.74 2.40 11.58
N LYS A 301 -7.63 1.81 12.02
CA LYS A 301 -7.47 1.37 13.41
C LYS A 301 -7.49 2.59 14.33
N GLY A 302 -8.43 2.62 15.28
CA GLY A 302 -8.47 3.65 16.33
C GLY A 302 -7.18 3.61 17.14
N ARG A 303 -6.38 4.66 17.08
CA ARG A 303 -5.16 4.79 17.90
C ARG A 303 -5.57 5.31 19.27
N VAL A 304 -5.32 4.51 20.31
CA VAL A 304 -5.50 4.87 21.73
C VAL A 304 -4.32 5.73 22.17
#